data_AF-M1AX70-F1
#
_entry.id   AF-M1AX70-F1
#
_cell.length_a   1.000
_cell.length_b   1.000
_cell.length_c   1.000
_cell.angle_alpha   90.00
_cell.angle_beta   90.00
_cell.angle_gamma   90.00
#
_symmetry.space_group_name_H-M   'P 1'
#
loop_
_entity.id
_entity.type
_entity.pdbx_description
1 polymer ?
#
loop_
_entity_poly.entity_id
_entity_poly.type
_entity_poly.pdbx_seq_one_letter_code
_entity_poly.pdbx_strand_id
1 'polypeptide(L)' 'MSKNITHGYHMVEGKSHHTMEDYVFAQFKQVDENELGLFAIFDGHLSHEIPEYLRSHLFNNILNEVMLSRYY' A
#
# COMPACT_ATOMS: atom_id res chain seq x y z
N MET A 1 2.02 -12.63 -23.72
CA MET A 1 1.00 -11.56 -23.74
C MET A 1 1.19 -10.71 -22.50
N SER A 2 1.46 -9.41 -22.63
CA SER A 2 1.49 -8.51 -21.47
C SER A 2 0.06 -8.33 -20.95
N LYS A 3 -0.20 -8.70 -19.70
CA LYS A 3 -1.47 -8.38 -19.05
C LYS A 3 -1.48 -6.87 -18.80
N ASN A 4 -2.38 -6.14 -19.44
CA ASN A 4 -2.54 -4.71 -19.18
C ASN A 4 -3.47 -4.53 -17.97
N ILE A 5 -2.89 -4.39 -16.78
CA ILE A 5 -3.63 -4.16 -15.54
C ILE A 5 -3.80 -2.65 -15.35
N THR A 6 -5.03 -2.20 -15.18
CA THR A 6 -5.34 -0.80 -14.86
C THR A 6 -5.99 -0.73 -13.48
N HIS A 7 -5.78 0.36 -12.75
CA HIS A 7 -6.35 0.56 -11.43
C HIS A 7 -6.67 2.04 -11.18
N GLY A 8 -7.56 2.29 -10.23
CA GLY A 8 -7.91 3.61 -9.74
C GLY A 8 -8.59 3.48 -8.37
N TYR A 9 -8.54 4.53 -7.57
CA TYR A 9 -9.17 4.56 -6.25
C TYR A 9 -9.62 5.99 -5.92
N HIS A 10 -10.54 6.08 -4.96
CA HIS A 10 -11.00 7.34 -4.40
C HIS A 10 -11.27 7.13 -2.91
N MET A 11 -11.06 8.18 -2.11
CA MET A 11 -11.33 8.18 -0.67
C MET A 11 -12.29 9.33 -0.38
N VAL A 12 -13.33 9.05 0.41
CA VAL A 12 -14.36 10.03 0.77
C VAL A 12 -14.52 10.03 2.27
N GLU A 13 -14.26 11.17 2.89
CA GLU A 13 -14.55 11.36 4.32
C GLU A 13 -16.05 11.23 4.58
N GLY A 14 -16.41 10.33 5.50
CA GLY A 14 -17.79 10.08 5.89
C GLY A 14 -18.38 11.18 6.77
N LYS A 15 -19.56 10.94 7.33
CA LYS A 15 -20.25 11.88 8.24
C LYS A 15 -19.81 11.76 9.69
N SER A 16 -18.68 11.09 9.95
CA SER A 16 -18.21 10.90 11.32
C SER A 16 -17.74 12.22 11.91
N HIS A 17 -17.76 12.33 13.24
CA HIS A 17 -17.21 13.48 13.96
C HIS A 17 -15.68 13.40 14.11
N HIS A 18 -15.08 12.24 13.85
CA HIS A 18 -13.62 12.11 13.74
C HIS A 18 -13.18 12.28 12.29
N THR A 19 -11.94 12.72 12.10
CA THR A 19 -11.32 12.86 10.78
C THR A 19 -11.22 11.51 10.08
N MET A 20 -11.12 11.51 8.75
CA MET A 20 -10.77 10.30 7.99
C MET A 20 -9.43 9.72 8.46
N GLU A 21 -9.44 8.44 8.85
CA GLU A 21 -8.25 7.69 9.27
C GLU A 21 -7.88 6.58 8.27
N ASP A 22 -8.66 6.41 7.21
CA ASP A 22 -8.41 5.41 6.17
C ASP A 22 -7.43 5.90 5.12
N TYR A 23 -6.60 4.97 4.64
CA TYR A 23 -5.59 5.23 3.63
C TYR A 23 -5.58 4.15 2.56
N VAL A 24 -5.24 4.54 1.33
CA VAL A 24 -5.04 3.62 0.21
C VAL A 24 -3.61 3.74 -0.31
N PHE A 25 -3.00 2.59 -0.61
CA PHE A 25 -1.78 2.49 -1.40
C PHE A 25 -2.09 1.72 -2.69
N ALA A 26 -1.75 2.29 -3.83
CA ALA A 26 -1.88 1.64 -5.13
C ALA A 26 -0.73 2.10 -6.03
N GLN A 27 0.21 1.20 -6.32
CA GLN A 27 1.38 1.52 -7.13
C GLN A 27 1.89 0.28 -7.87
N PHE A 28 2.31 0.46 -9.12
CA PHE A 28 3.17 -0.50 -9.81
C PHE A 28 4.63 -0.18 -9.53
N LYS A 29 5.41 -1.20 -9.18
CA LYS A 29 6.84 -1.09 -8.87
C LYS A 29 7.62 -2.16 -9.62
N GLN A 30 8.68 -1.76 -10.32
CA GLN A 30 9.60 -2.71 -10.92
C GLN A 30 10.52 -3.30 -9.85
N VAL A 31 10.58 -4.64 -9.77
CA VAL A 31 11.48 -5.39 -8.90
C VAL A 31 12.14 -6.48 -9.74
N ASP A 32 13.44 -6.37 -9.94
CA ASP A 32 14.21 -7.17 -10.90
C ASP A 32 13.56 -7.12 -12.30
N GLU A 33 13.32 -8.29 -12.91
CA GLU A 33 12.68 -8.43 -14.21
C GLU A 33 11.14 -8.39 -14.16
N ASN A 34 10.55 -8.23 -12.97
CA ASN A 34 9.09 -8.30 -12.77
C ASN A 34 8.50 -6.95 -12.39
N GLU A 35 7.37 -6.60 -13.01
CA GLU A 35 6.50 -5.54 -12.52
C GLU A 35 5.58 -6.11 -11.44
N LEU A 36 5.60 -5.50 -10.25
CA LEU A 36 4.72 -5.86 -9.14
C LEU A 36 3.62 -4.82 -8.98
N GLY A 37 2.37 -5.27 -8.91
CA GLY A 37 1.23 -4.45 -8.49
C GLY A 37 1.05 -4.53 -6.98
N LEU A 38 1.17 -3.40 -6.28
CA LEU A 38 1.10 -3.30 -4.83
C LEU A 38 -0.14 -2.49 -4.44
N PHE A 39 -1.08 -3.14 -3.75
CA PHE A 39 -2.39 -2.57 -3.41
C PHE A 39 -2.76 -2.89 -1.97
N ALA A 40 -3.12 -1.87 -1.19
CA ALA A 40 -3.58 -2.03 0.18
C ALA A 40 -4.59 -0.94 0.57
N ILE A 41 -5.49 -1.29 1.48
CA ILE A 41 -6.38 -0.39 2.20
C ILE A 41 -6.04 -0.53 3.68
N PHE A 42 -5.83 0.60 4.36
CA PHE A 42 -5.56 0.67 5.78
C PHE A 42 -6.76 1.35 6.44
N ASP A 43 -7.53 0.60 7.23
CA ASP A 43 -8.63 1.11 8.05
C ASP A 43 -8.05 1.60 9.38
N GLY A 44 -8.00 2.92 9.56
CA GLY A 44 -7.40 3.54 10.73
C GLY A 44 -8.33 3.47 11.94
N HIS A 45 -7.74 3.41 13.13
CA HIS A 45 -8.53 3.46 14.36
C HIS A 45 -7.82 4.27 15.45
N LEU A 46 -8.46 5.35 15.89
CA LEU A 46 -8.02 6.23 16.99
C LEU A 46 -6.70 6.97 16.72
N SER A 47 -6.20 6.95 15.48
CA SER A 47 -5.03 7.71 15.01
C SER A 47 -4.85 7.57 13.50
N HIS A 48 -4.41 8.66 12.87
CA HIS A 48 -3.99 8.69 11.47
C HIS A 48 -2.50 8.32 11.29
N GLU A 49 -1.71 8.30 12.37
CA GLU A 49 -0.26 8.10 12.29
C GLU A 49 0.11 6.66 11.89
N ILE A 50 -0.57 5.67 12.47
CA ILE A 50 -0.32 4.25 12.20
C ILE A 50 -0.66 3.86 10.76
N PRO A 51 -1.88 4.15 10.24
CA PRO A 51 -2.20 3.79 8.85
C PRO A 51 -1.35 4.58 7.84
N GLU A 52 -0.96 5.83 8.12
CA GLU A 52 -0.03 6.58 7.28
C GLU A 52 1.39 5.99 7.28
N TYR A 53 1.87 5.53 8.46
CA TYR A 53 3.14 4.84 8.56
C TYR A 53 3.13 3.54 7.74
N LEU A 54 2.06 2.74 7.85
CA LEU A 54 1.91 1.51 7.06
C LEU A 54 1.85 1.82 5.56
N ARG A 55 1.08 2.83 5.14
CA ARG A 55 1.01 3.26 3.73
C ARG A 55 2.39 3.58 3.17
N SER A 56 3.26 4.20 3.97
CA SER A 56 4.59 4.62 3.53
C SER A 56 5.67 3.52 3.60
N HIS A 57 5.53 2.54 4.49
CA HIS A 57 6.62 1.60 4.82
C HIS A 57 6.29 0.13 4.58
N LEU A 58 5.02 -0.29 4.65
CA LEU A 58 4.67 -1.72 4.67
C LEU A 58 5.22 -2.48 3.47
N PHE A 59 4.97 -1.99 2.26
CA PHE A 59 5.44 -2.67 1.05
C PHE A 59 6.96 -2.66 0.91
N ASN A 60 7.64 -1.58 1.32
CA ASN A 60 9.09 -1.55 1.31
C ASN A 60 9.67 -2.57 2.30
N ASN A 61 9.08 -2.69 3.49
CA ASN A 61 9.51 -3.67 4.50
C ASN A 61 9.27 -5.11 4.02
N ILE A 62 8.10 -5.42 3.45
CA ILE A 62 7.80 -6.75 2.89
C ILE A 62 8.79 -7.12 1.78
N LEU A 63 9.02 -6.20 0.84
CA LEU A 63 9.94 -6.45 -0.27
C LEU A 63 11.38 -6.63 0.23
N ASN A 64 11.82 -5.81 1.17
CA ASN A 64 13.16 -5.94 1.74
C ASN A 64 13.33 -7.28 2.47
N GLU A 65 12.34 -7.74 3.24
CA GLU A 65 12.40 -9.03 3.94
C GLU A 65 12.46 -10.20 2.94
N VAL A 66 11.58 -10.22 1.93
CA VAL A 66 11.54 -11.26 0.90
C VAL A 66 12.83 -11.25 0.06
N MET A 67 13.39 -10.08 -0.22
CA MET A 67 14.64 -9.98 -0.98
C MET A 67 15.83 -10.39 -0.13
N LEU A 68 15.91 -10.00 1.14
CA LEU A 68 16.95 -10.46 2.07
C LEU A 68 16.93 -11.98 2.21
N SER A 69 15.75 -12.59 2.36
CA SER A 69 15.60 -14.04 2.48
C SER A 69 15.99 -14.82 1.21
N ARG A 70 16.19 -14.15 0.06
CA ARG A 70 16.67 -14.79 -1.18
C ARG A 70 18.19 -14.92 -1.24
N TYR A 71 18.92 -14.16 -0.42
CA TYR A 71 20.38 -14.14 -0.40
C TYR A 71 20.99 -14.98 0.73
N TYR A 72 20.16 -15.56 1.61
CA TYR A 72 20.54 -16.51 2.66
C TYR A 72 19.94 -17.89 2.38
#